data_AF-A0A231P3T7-F1
#
_entry.id   AF-A0A231P3T7-F1
#
_cell.length_a   1.000
_cell.length_b   1.000
_cell.length_c   1.000
_cell.angle_alpha   90.00
_cell.angle_beta   90.00
_cell.angle_gamma   90.00
#
_symmetry.space_group_name_H-M   'P 1'
#
loop_
_entity.id
_entity.type
_entity.pdbx_description
1 polymer ?
#
loop_
_entity_poly.entity_id
_entity_poly.type
_entity_poly.pdbx_seq_one_letter_code
_entity_poly.pdbx_strand_id
1 'polypeptide(L)'
;MKKLIAYSLWGDNPKYTEGAVINALQLPEVYPGWVARFYCGHTVPDNIAARLQQADAEVIWVDGRNDNRGMFWRFWALADEDIERVIMRDTDSRLTPREKAAVDEWERSGLAGHIMRDHPYHGMPVMGGMWGCKGGLFRDVKTMIQSFSPTSAHNQDQLFLEKVIYPQLIAAGCCVHDPFFRYESTARPFPTPRQDYTFVGEAIGSDGQREDHWQILREYEQNPLRRLRFACKRQILAMQLRLFGRIG
;
A
#
# COMPACT_ATOMS: atom_id res chain seq x y z
N MET A 1 -16.13 12.91 9.65
CA MET A 1 -14.77 12.52 9.22
C MET A 1 -14.57 11.04 9.39
N LYS A 2 -14.25 10.38 8.28
CA LYS A 2 -14.24 8.93 8.10
C LYS A 2 -12.81 8.40 7.97
N LYS A 3 -12.57 7.16 8.43
CA LYS A 3 -11.32 6.43 8.14
C LYS A 3 -11.54 5.49 6.96
N LEU A 4 -10.65 5.53 5.97
CA LEU A 4 -10.88 4.89 4.68
C LEU A 4 -9.72 3.97 4.27
N ILE A 5 -10.06 2.78 3.78
CA ILE A 5 -9.13 1.91 3.06
C ILE A 5 -9.49 2.00 1.57
N ALA A 6 -8.58 2.51 0.75
CA ALA A 6 -8.82 2.74 -0.66
C ALA A 6 -8.12 1.71 -1.55
N TYR A 7 -8.86 1.20 -2.52
CA TYR A 7 -8.46 0.17 -3.48
C TYR A 7 -8.76 0.62 -4.90
N SER A 8 -7.95 0.15 -5.85
CA SER A 8 -8.27 0.21 -7.27
C SER A 8 -8.62 -1.20 -7.76
N LEU A 9 -9.60 -1.30 -8.66
CA LEU A 9 -9.99 -2.59 -9.24
C LEU A 9 -10.42 -2.42 -10.71
N TRP A 10 -9.88 -3.24 -11.60
CA TRP A 10 -10.30 -3.35 -12.99
C TRP A 10 -10.03 -4.76 -13.51
N GLY A 11 -10.72 -5.14 -14.58
CA GLY A 11 -10.64 -6.47 -15.16
C GLY A 11 -11.40 -7.52 -14.33
N ASP A 12 -11.22 -8.78 -14.71
CA ASP A 12 -11.99 -9.93 -14.23
C ASP A 12 -11.13 -11.00 -13.53
N ASN A 13 -9.80 -10.78 -13.41
CA ASN A 13 -8.90 -11.76 -12.82
C ASN A 13 -9.28 -12.03 -11.34
N PRO A 14 -9.63 -13.30 -10.98
CA PRO A 14 -10.04 -13.69 -9.63
C PRO A 14 -9.05 -13.31 -8.52
N LYS A 15 -7.74 -13.28 -8.82
CA LYS A 15 -6.72 -12.84 -7.87
C LYS A 15 -7.06 -11.47 -7.28
N TYR A 16 -7.55 -10.56 -8.10
CA TYR A 16 -7.90 -9.19 -7.71
C TYR A 16 -9.39 -9.04 -7.35
N THR A 17 -10.28 -9.66 -8.12
CA THR A 17 -11.73 -9.49 -7.92
C THR A 17 -12.24 -10.23 -6.69
N GLU A 18 -11.92 -11.52 -6.53
CA GLU A 18 -12.23 -12.26 -5.30
C GLU A 18 -11.41 -11.75 -4.12
N GLY A 19 -10.16 -11.35 -4.37
CA GLY A 19 -9.31 -10.70 -3.37
C GLY A 19 -9.94 -9.42 -2.80
N ALA A 20 -10.54 -8.59 -3.66
CA ALA A 20 -11.28 -7.40 -3.25
C ALA A 20 -12.48 -7.74 -2.36
N VAL A 21 -13.27 -8.75 -2.74
CA VAL A 21 -14.43 -9.18 -1.94
C VAL A 21 -14.00 -9.72 -0.58
N ILE A 22 -12.96 -10.56 -0.52
CA ILE A 22 -12.42 -11.06 0.75
C ILE A 22 -11.95 -9.90 1.64
N ASN A 23 -11.27 -8.90 1.06
CA ASN A 23 -10.87 -7.70 1.79
C ASN A 23 -12.05 -6.92 2.36
N ALA A 24 -13.15 -6.76 1.60
CA ALA A 24 -14.35 -6.09 2.08
C ALA A 24 -14.99 -6.88 3.24
N LEU A 25 -15.11 -8.21 3.11
CA LEU A 25 -15.72 -9.06 4.13
C LEU A 25 -14.94 -9.14 5.44
N GLN A 26 -13.61 -9.14 5.40
CA GLN A 26 -12.78 -9.20 6.62
C GLN A 26 -12.57 -7.84 7.29
N LEU A 27 -12.91 -6.74 6.62
CA LEU A 27 -12.65 -5.39 7.10
C LEU A 27 -13.26 -5.10 8.48
N PRO A 28 -14.54 -5.44 8.76
CA PRO A 28 -15.15 -5.14 10.06
C PRO A 28 -14.43 -5.78 11.24
N GLU A 29 -13.78 -6.93 11.02
CA GLU A 29 -12.99 -7.63 12.03
C GLU A 29 -11.60 -7.00 12.21
N VAL A 30 -10.87 -6.75 11.11
CA VAL A 30 -9.48 -6.29 11.18
C VAL A 30 -9.39 -4.77 11.44
N TYR A 31 -10.29 -3.99 10.84
CA TYR A 31 -10.32 -2.53 10.88
C TYR A 31 -11.71 -2.02 11.31
N PRO A 32 -12.15 -2.29 12.54
CA PRO A 32 -13.44 -1.81 13.02
C PRO A 32 -13.52 -0.28 12.93
N GLY A 33 -14.63 0.22 12.36
CA GLY A 33 -14.89 1.65 12.17
C GLY A 33 -14.20 2.28 10.95
N TRP A 34 -13.43 1.52 10.17
CA TRP A 34 -12.98 1.94 8.85
C TRP A 34 -14.04 1.56 7.80
N VAL A 35 -13.90 2.10 6.60
CA VAL A 35 -14.72 1.68 5.44
C VAL A 35 -13.80 1.38 4.28
N ALA A 36 -14.10 0.34 3.52
CA ALA A 36 -13.44 0.07 2.25
C ALA A 36 -14.09 0.91 1.13
N ARG A 37 -13.26 1.45 0.26
CA ARG A 37 -13.69 2.05 -1.00
C ARG A 37 -12.91 1.46 -2.16
N PHE A 38 -13.65 0.98 -3.15
CA PHE A 38 -13.12 0.43 -4.39
C PHE A 38 -13.41 1.40 -5.53
N TYR A 39 -12.36 1.88 -6.17
CA TYR A 39 -12.45 2.59 -7.43
C TYR A 39 -12.42 1.57 -8.56
N CYS A 40 -13.57 1.33 -9.18
CA CYS A 40 -13.81 0.26 -10.14
C CYS A 40 -13.84 0.79 -11.57
N GLY A 41 -13.07 0.18 -12.46
CA GLY A 41 -13.25 0.35 -13.90
C GLY A 41 -14.44 -0.47 -14.41
N HIS A 42 -15.03 -0.07 -15.54
CA HIS A 42 -16.21 -0.75 -16.13
C HIS A 42 -15.98 -2.19 -16.63
N THR A 43 -14.75 -2.71 -16.52
CA THR A 43 -14.45 -4.13 -16.80
C THR A 43 -14.58 -5.02 -15.58
N VAL A 44 -14.86 -4.48 -14.40
CA VAL A 44 -15.15 -5.27 -13.20
C VAL A 44 -16.53 -5.94 -13.37
N PRO A 45 -16.64 -7.26 -13.18
CA PRO A 45 -17.94 -7.94 -13.28
C PRO A 45 -18.98 -7.43 -12.27
N ASP A 46 -20.24 -7.29 -12.70
CA ASP A 46 -21.34 -6.78 -11.86
C ASP A 46 -21.54 -7.58 -10.57
N ASN A 47 -21.32 -8.90 -10.61
CA ASN A 47 -21.44 -9.75 -9.43
C ASN A 47 -20.37 -9.42 -8.37
N ILE A 48 -19.19 -8.95 -8.78
CA ILE A 48 -18.14 -8.51 -7.87
C ILE A 48 -18.54 -7.18 -7.22
N ALA A 49 -18.98 -6.21 -8.01
CA ALA A 49 -19.47 -4.92 -7.48
C ALA A 49 -20.63 -5.11 -6.49
N ALA A 50 -21.60 -5.97 -6.81
CA ALA A 50 -22.71 -6.28 -5.92
C ALA A 50 -22.24 -6.90 -4.59
N ARG A 51 -21.27 -7.82 -4.63
CA ARG A 51 -20.71 -8.44 -3.41
C ARG A 51 -19.91 -7.44 -2.56
N LEU A 52 -19.22 -6.49 -3.18
CA LEU A 52 -18.56 -5.40 -2.47
C LEU A 52 -19.58 -4.52 -1.74
N GLN A 53 -20.67 -4.15 -2.40
CA GLN A 53 -21.75 -3.35 -1.79
C GLN A 53 -22.48 -4.12 -0.68
N GLN A 54 -22.70 -5.42 -0.85
CA GLN A 54 -23.26 -6.29 0.20
C GLN A 54 -22.37 -6.40 1.43
N ALA A 55 -21.05 -6.19 1.28
CA ALA A 55 -20.08 -6.11 2.36
C ALA A 55 -19.91 -4.68 2.91
N ASP A 56 -20.89 -3.79 2.66
CA ASP A 56 -20.91 -2.38 3.06
C ASP A 56 -19.73 -1.54 2.53
N ALA A 57 -19.07 -1.99 1.45
CA ALA A 57 -18.01 -1.23 0.81
C ALA A 57 -18.57 -0.18 -0.16
N GLU A 58 -17.88 0.96 -0.24
CA GLU A 58 -18.16 1.97 -1.25
C GLU A 58 -17.58 1.55 -2.61
N VAL A 59 -18.40 1.61 -3.66
CA VAL A 59 -17.98 1.35 -5.04
C VAL A 59 -18.10 2.65 -5.84
N ILE A 60 -16.97 3.13 -6.36
CA ILE A 60 -16.89 4.32 -7.20
C ILE A 60 -16.50 3.90 -8.61
N TRP A 61 -17.41 4.07 -9.56
CA TRP A 61 -17.11 3.79 -10.97
C TRP A 61 -16.20 4.87 -11.56
N VAL A 62 -15.19 4.43 -12.31
CA VAL A 62 -14.18 5.29 -12.92
C VAL A 62 -14.17 5.14 -14.42
N ASP A 63 -14.40 6.26 -15.11
CA ASP A 63 -14.20 6.39 -16.55
C ASP A 63 -12.70 6.55 -16.83
N GLY A 64 -12.00 5.43 -16.94
CA GLY A 64 -10.57 5.38 -17.19
C GLY A 64 -10.17 4.20 -18.07
N ARG A 65 -8.92 4.19 -18.54
CA ARG A 65 -8.38 3.02 -19.23
C ARG A 65 -8.12 1.91 -18.21
N ASN A 66 -8.63 0.72 -18.50
CA ASN A 66 -8.48 -0.47 -17.66
C ASN A 66 -7.09 -1.11 -17.84
N ASP A 67 -6.05 -0.38 -17.45
CA ASP A 67 -4.66 -0.82 -17.44
C ASP A 67 -3.94 -0.34 -16.18
N ASN A 68 -2.61 -0.49 -16.12
CA ASN A 68 -1.79 -0.12 -14.96
C ASN A 68 -1.97 1.33 -14.47
N ARG A 69 -2.52 2.25 -15.28
CA ARG A 69 -2.91 3.59 -14.81
C ARG A 69 -4.02 3.54 -13.76
N GLY A 70 -4.80 2.47 -13.70
CA GLY A 70 -5.82 2.25 -12.69
C GLY A 70 -5.27 2.19 -11.26
N MET A 71 -3.98 1.86 -11.07
CA MET A 71 -3.32 1.90 -9.75
C MET A 71 -3.42 3.26 -9.06
N PHE A 72 -3.58 4.34 -9.84
CA PHE A 72 -3.71 5.70 -9.31
C PHE A 72 -5.10 6.03 -8.78
N TRP A 73 -6.15 5.29 -9.14
CA TRP A 73 -7.53 5.64 -8.76
C TRP A 73 -7.74 5.63 -7.24
N ARG A 74 -7.16 4.68 -6.51
CA ARG A 74 -7.18 4.68 -5.04
C ARG A 74 -6.61 5.95 -4.42
N PHE A 75 -5.63 6.59 -5.08
CA PHE A 75 -5.05 7.83 -4.58
C PHE A 75 -6.04 9.00 -4.63
N TRP A 76 -7.10 8.91 -5.44
CA TRP A 76 -8.14 9.96 -5.47
C TRP A 76 -8.87 10.12 -4.14
N ALA A 77 -8.83 9.11 -3.27
CA ALA A 77 -9.34 9.22 -1.91
C ALA A 77 -8.63 10.30 -1.07
N LEU A 78 -7.40 10.71 -1.43
CA LEU A 78 -6.68 11.78 -0.75
C LEU A 78 -7.29 13.16 -0.99
N ALA A 79 -8.10 13.31 -2.04
CA ALA A 79 -8.78 14.55 -2.37
C ALA A 79 -10.12 14.74 -1.63
N ASP A 80 -10.62 13.73 -0.92
CA ASP A 80 -11.90 13.81 -0.22
C ASP A 80 -11.80 14.67 1.04
N GLU A 81 -12.79 15.54 1.24
CA GLU A 81 -12.79 16.51 2.34
C GLU A 81 -13.22 15.94 3.69
N ASP A 82 -14.04 14.86 3.70
CA ASP A 82 -14.57 14.24 4.92
C ASP A 82 -13.75 13.02 5.39
N ILE A 83 -12.47 12.98 5.05
CA ILE A 83 -11.58 11.90 5.46
C ILE A 83 -10.71 12.34 6.63
N GLU A 84 -10.73 11.57 7.72
CA GLU A 84 -9.81 11.72 8.85
C GLU A 84 -8.44 11.11 8.50
N ARG A 85 -8.45 9.87 7.98
CA ARG A 85 -7.28 9.11 7.57
C ARG A 85 -7.63 8.21 6.40
N VAL A 86 -6.67 8.03 5.50
CA VAL A 86 -6.77 7.07 4.40
C VAL A 86 -5.53 6.21 4.32
N ILE A 87 -5.71 4.92 4.07
CA ILE A 87 -4.65 3.98 3.76
C ILE A 87 -4.91 3.34 2.39
N MET A 88 -3.85 3.12 1.63
CA MET A 88 -3.89 2.54 0.29
C MET A 88 -3.54 1.07 0.37
N ARG A 89 -4.34 0.20 -0.27
CA ARG A 89 -4.11 -1.24 -0.29
C ARG A 89 -4.25 -1.82 -1.70
N ASP A 90 -3.50 -2.88 -1.95
CA ASP A 90 -3.69 -3.74 -3.12
C ASP A 90 -4.78 -4.77 -2.83
N THR A 91 -5.52 -5.19 -3.86
CA THR A 91 -6.62 -6.15 -3.70
C THR A 91 -6.12 -7.58 -3.58
N ASP A 92 -4.89 -7.88 -3.99
CA ASP A 92 -4.23 -9.18 -3.86
C ASP A 92 -3.47 -9.39 -2.54
N SER A 93 -3.53 -8.43 -1.61
CA SER A 93 -3.03 -8.59 -0.25
C SER A 93 -4.15 -8.56 0.78
N ARG A 94 -4.09 -9.47 1.76
CA ARG A 94 -5.07 -9.53 2.86
C ARG A 94 -4.74 -8.55 3.97
N LEU A 95 -5.79 -8.03 4.60
CA LEU A 95 -5.69 -7.29 5.84
C LEU A 95 -5.26 -8.24 6.95
N THR A 96 -4.31 -7.82 7.78
CA THR A 96 -3.75 -8.67 8.85
C THR A 96 -3.69 -7.94 10.19
N PRO A 97 -3.73 -8.66 11.33
CA PRO A 97 -3.50 -8.07 12.64
C PRO A 97 -2.13 -7.37 12.77
N ARG A 98 -1.10 -7.86 12.07
CA ARG A 98 0.23 -7.24 12.01
C ARG A 98 0.18 -5.85 11.38
N GLU A 99 -0.54 -5.73 10.25
CA GLU A 99 -0.76 -4.46 9.60
C GLU A 99 -1.56 -3.50 10.50
N LYS A 100 -2.66 -4.00 11.08
CA LYS A 100 -3.51 -3.23 11.99
C LYS A 100 -2.73 -2.66 13.16
N ALA A 101 -1.86 -3.45 13.79
CA ALA A 101 -1.02 -2.99 14.89
C ALA A 101 -0.10 -1.83 14.48
N ALA A 102 0.49 -1.90 13.28
CA ALA A 102 1.33 -0.82 12.74
C ALA A 102 0.51 0.44 12.38
N VAL A 103 -0.70 0.28 11.85
CA VAL A 103 -1.63 1.41 11.62
C VAL A 103 -2.03 2.04 12.95
N ASP A 104 -2.36 1.24 13.97
CA ASP A 104 -2.73 1.74 15.30
C ASP A 104 -1.60 2.51 15.97
N GLU A 105 -0.36 2.03 15.84
CA GLU A 105 0.80 2.77 16.34
C GLU A 105 0.96 4.11 15.62
N TRP A 106 0.74 4.15 14.30
CA TRP A 106 0.69 5.42 13.57
C TRP A 106 -0.46 6.32 14.05
N GLU A 107 -1.67 5.80 14.20
CA GLU A 107 -2.82 6.59 14.66
C GLU A 107 -2.53 7.24 16.02
N ARG A 108 -1.99 6.47 16.97
CA ARG A 108 -1.59 6.96 18.30
C ARG A 108 -0.44 7.96 18.26
N SER A 109 0.48 7.84 17.31
CA SER A 109 1.62 8.77 17.17
C SER A 109 1.21 10.19 16.80
N GLY A 110 0.02 10.37 16.21
CA GLY A 110 -0.44 11.67 15.72
C GLY A 110 0.30 12.20 14.49
N LEU A 111 1.27 11.45 13.93
CA LEU A 111 2.02 11.84 12.73
C LEU A 111 1.12 11.91 11.49
N ALA A 112 1.53 12.72 10.50
CA ALA A 112 0.74 12.98 9.31
C ALA A 112 0.69 11.78 8.36
N GLY A 113 1.80 11.05 8.21
CA GLY A 113 1.95 9.93 7.29
C GLY A 113 2.27 8.58 7.93
N HIS A 114 2.06 7.52 7.15
CA HIS A 114 2.46 6.15 7.49
C HIS A 114 3.03 5.43 6.27
N ILE A 115 4.16 4.74 6.47
CA ILE A 115 4.80 3.89 5.47
C ILE A 115 5.12 2.54 6.11
N MET A 116 4.89 1.47 5.37
CA MET A 116 5.24 0.09 5.74
C MET A 116 6.08 -0.57 4.65
N ARG A 117 7.24 -1.10 5.04
CA ARG A 117 8.15 -1.88 4.18
C ARG A 117 8.51 -3.19 4.88
N ASP A 118 7.65 -4.20 4.72
CA ASP A 118 7.73 -5.43 5.53
C ASP A 118 8.46 -6.61 4.87
N HIS A 119 9.17 -6.41 3.75
CA HIS A 119 9.86 -7.48 3.02
C HIS A 119 11.16 -6.98 2.36
N PRO A 120 12.21 -7.83 2.18
CA PRO A 120 13.45 -7.46 1.49
C PRO A 120 13.30 -6.95 0.05
N TYR A 121 12.15 -7.14 -0.58
CA TYR A 121 11.84 -6.58 -1.91
C TYR A 121 10.99 -5.31 -1.86
N HIS A 122 10.59 -4.83 -0.68
CA HIS A 122 9.91 -3.55 -0.51
C HIS A 122 10.91 -2.39 -0.51
N GLY A 123 11.73 -2.33 -1.55
CA GLY A 123 12.87 -1.40 -1.66
C GLY A 123 12.53 -0.03 -2.25
N MET A 124 11.28 0.24 -2.57
CA MET A 124 10.86 1.61 -2.93
C MET A 124 10.65 2.45 -1.67
N PRO A 125 10.81 3.78 -1.70
CA PRO A 125 10.56 4.63 -0.53
C PRO A 125 9.14 4.47 0.02
N VAL A 126 8.17 4.28 -0.88
CA VAL A 126 6.77 3.99 -0.57
C VAL A 126 6.29 2.89 -1.52
N MET A 127 5.65 1.87 -0.96
CA MET A 127 5.01 0.80 -1.72
C MET A 127 3.57 1.18 -2.06
N GLY A 128 3.09 0.82 -3.26
CA GLY A 128 1.78 1.24 -3.77
C GLY A 128 0.61 0.92 -2.84
N GLY A 129 0.62 -0.27 -2.22
CA GLY A 129 -0.41 -0.76 -1.32
C GLY A 129 -0.04 -0.81 0.16
N MET A 130 1.01 -0.13 0.64
CA MET A 130 1.37 -0.19 2.08
C MET A 130 1.73 1.18 2.68
N TRP A 131 0.85 2.15 2.49
CA TRP A 131 1.02 3.49 3.04
C TRP A 131 -0.31 4.17 3.33
N GLY A 132 -0.25 5.33 3.97
CA GLY A 132 -1.42 6.17 4.22
C GLY A 132 -1.05 7.52 4.82
N CYS A 133 -2.05 8.38 5.00
CA CYS A 133 -1.89 9.67 5.64
C CYS A 133 -3.20 10.20 6.24
N LYS A 134 -3.09 11.29 7.02
CA LYS A 134 -4.23 12.08 7.46
C LYS A 134 -4.89 12.78 6.27
N GLY A 135 -6.21 12.88 6.29
CA GLY A 135 -6.94 13.59 5.27
C GLY A 135 -6.55 15.07 5.21
N GLY A 136 -6.74 15.66 4.02
CA GLY A 136 -6.37 17.05 3.76
C GLY A 136 -4.89 17.28 3.41
N LEU A 137 -4.00 16.29 3.58
CA LEU A 137 -2.57 16.46 3.27
C LEU A 137 -2.27 16.60 1.77
N PHE A 138 -3.04 15.90 0.90
CA PHE A 138 -2.84 15.88 -0.55
C PHE A 138 -4.13 16.16 -1.32
N ARG A 139 -4.81 17.27 -0.99
CA ARG A 139 -6.11 17.62 -1.61
C ARG A 139 -6.02 17.78 -3.14
N ASP A 140 -4.87 18.18 -3.63
CA ASP A 140 -4.55 18.40 -5.04
C ASP A 140 -3.95 17.18 -5.74
N VAL A 141 -4.04 15.98 -5.14
CA VAL A 141 -3.44 14.74 -5.70
C VAL A 141 -3.85 14.49 -7.15
N LYS A 142 -5.09 14.82 -7.55
CA LYS A 142 -5.55 14.63 -8.93
C LYS A 142 -4.74 15.49 -9.90
N THR A 143 -4.45 16.73 -9.55
CA THR A 143 -3.59 17.65 -10.31
C THR A 143 -2.12 17.18 -10.29
N MET A 144 -1.64 16.66 -9.16
CA MET A 144 -0.30 16.06 -9.06
C MET A 144 -0.16 14.87 -10.01
N ILE A 145 -1.15 13.98 -10.06
CA ILE A 145 -1.16 12.80 -10.94
C ILE A 145 -1.22 13.22 -12.41
N GLN A 146 -2.06 14.21 -12.75
CA GLN A 146 -2.11 14.77 -14.10
C GLN A 146 -0.76 15.35 -14.53
N SER A 147 -0.10 16.11 -13.65
CA SER A 147 1.22 16.69 -13.90
C SER A 147 2.30 15.63 -14.05
N PHE A 148 2.21 14.53 -13.30
CA PHE A 148 3.10 13.37 -13.43
C PHE A 148 2.92 12.63 -14.76
N SER A 149 1.71 12.67 -15.34
CA SER A 149 1.35 12.07 -16.62
C SER A 149 1.73 10.57 -16.71
N PRO A 150 1.17 9.70 -15.85
CA PRO A 150 1.55 8.30 -15.78
C PRO A 150 1.25 7.55 -17.08
N THR A 151 2.18 6.68 -17.45
CA THR A 151 2.01 5.73 -18.55
C THR A 151 1.41 4.41 -18.06
N SER A 152 1.16 3.46 -18.95
CA SER A 152 0.77 2.09 -18.57
C SER A 152 1.97 1.19 -18.22
N ALA A 153 3.18 1.75 -18.16
CA ALA A 153 4.36 0.99 -17.76
C ALA A 153 4.21 0.47 -16.31
N HIS A 154 4.90 -0.62 -16.01
CA HIS A 154 4.98 -1.14 -14.65
C HIS A 154 5.60 -0.10 -13.70
N ASN A 155 5.24 -0.14 -12.41
CA ASN A 155 5.83 0.67 -11.33
C ASN A 155 5.58 2.19 -11.40
N GLN A 156 4.70 2.68 -12.27
CA GLN A 156 4.46 4.13 -12.42
C GLN A 156 3.89 4.78 -11.15
N ASP A 157 3.04 4.06 -10.42
CA ASP A 157 2.49 4.53 -9.15
C ASP A 157 3.57 4.66 -8.08
N GLN A 158 4.48 3.69 -7.95
CA GLN A 158 5.58 3.78 -7.00
C GLN A 158 6.61 4.86 -7.38
N LEU A 159 6.85 5.09 -8.68
CA LEU A 159 7.66 6.22 -9.15
C LEU A 159 7.03 7.57 -8.83
N PHE A 160 5.70 7.68 -8.95
CA PHE A 160 4.97 8.86 -8.51
C PHE A 160 5.09 9.04 -7.00
N LEU A 161 4.90 7.97 -6.22
CA LEU A 161 5.00 8.02 -4.78
C LEU A 161 6.41 8.45 -4.33
N GLU A 162 7.46 7.90 -4.94
CA GLU A 162 8.85 8.27 -4.68
C GLU A 162 9.13 9.75 -4.97
N LYS A 163 8.73 10.23 -6.15
CA LYS A 163 9.14 11.56 -6.63
C LYS A 163 8.26 12.69 -6.09
N VAL A 164 6.99 12.41 -5.84
CA VAL A 164 5.98 13.44 -5.53
C VAL A 164 5.51 13.33 -4.08
N ILE A 165 5.04 12.17 -3.65
CA ILE A 165 4.38 12.02 -2.34
C ILE A 165 5.41 11.90 -1.21
N TYR A 166 6.43 11.08 -1.38
CA TYR A 166 7.38 10.73 -0.33
C TYR A 166 8.09 11.94 0.28
N PRO A 167 8.66 12.90 -0.49
CA PRO A 167 9.31 14.07 0.11
C PRO A 167 8.37 14.90 0.98
N GLN A 168 7.13 15.08 0.53
CA GLN A 168 6.10 15.84 1.24
C GLN A 168 5.61 15.10 2.49
N LEU A 169 5.41 13.78 2.37
CA LEU A 169 4.95 12.93 3.47
C LEU A 169 5.96 12.87 4.62
N ILE A 170 7.25 12.77 4.30
CA ILE A 170 8.33 12.82 5.30
C ILE A 170 8.42 14.20 5.94
N ALA A 171 8.34 15.28 5.15
CA ALA A 171 8.38 16.65 5.67
C ALA A 171 7.22 16.96 6.63
N ALA A 172 6.03 16.39 6.40
CA ALA A 172 4.87 16.52 7.27
C ALA A 172 4.94 15.68 8.56
N GLY A 173 5.93 14.78 8.67
CA GLY A 173 6.08 13.83 9.77
C GLY A 173 5.40 12.49 9.48
N CYS A 174 6.21 11.43 9.44
CA CYS A 174 5.76 10.10 9.01
C CYS A 174 6.16 9.01 10.00
N CYS A 175 5.21 8.13 10.34
CA CYS A 175 5.45 6.90 11.05
C CYS A 175 5.93 5.82 10.08
N VAL A 176 7.17 5.37 10.22
CA VAL A 176 7.78 4.43 9.28
C VAL A 176 8.05 3.10 9.96
N HIS A 177 7.39 2.03 9.48
CA HIS A 177 7.70 0.65 9.87
C HIS A 177 8.50 -0.03 8.76
N ASP A 178 9.78 -0.23 9.00
CA ASP A 178 10.73 -0.77 8.03
C ASP A 178 11.89 -1.47 8.77
N PRO A 179 11.83 -2.79 8.96
CA PRO A 179 12.93 -3.54 9.56
C PRO A 179 14.07 -3.83 8.56
N PHE A 180 13.90 -3.50 7.27
CA PHE A 180 14.87 -3.84 6.23
C PHE A 180 15.72 -2.64 5.84
N PHE A 181 15.14 -1.61 5.23
CA PHE A 181 15.89 -0.57 4.51
C PHE A 181 16.28 0.62 5.38
N ARG A 182 15.37 1.07 6.23
CA ARG A 182 15.55 2.19 7.18
C ARG A 182 16.13 3.43 6.49
N TYR A 183 15.51 3.87 5.40
CA TYR A 183 15.93 5.09 4.69
C TYR A 183 15.89 6.32 5.61
N GLU A 184 14.90 6.35 6.49
CA GLU A 184 14.65 7.36 7.50
C GLU A 184 15.29 6.94 8.82
N SER A 185 15.97 7.88 9.50
CA SER A 185 16.57 7.62 10.82
C SER A 185 15.53 7.22 11.87
N THR A 186 14.28 7.63 11.69
CA THR A 186 13.12 7.34 12.54
C THR A 186 12.44 6.02 12.20
N ALA A 187 12.90 5.28 11.18
CA ALA A 187 12.34 3.99 10.82
C ALA A 187 12.51 2.97 11.96
N ARG A 188 11.44 2.24 12.24
CA ARG A 188 11.30 1.29 13.37
C ARG A 188 10.80 -0.08 12.89
N PRO A 189 11.00 -1.16 13.67
CA PRO A 189 10.37 -2.45 13.39
C PRO A 189 8.84 -2.37 13.53
N PHE A 190 8.14 -3.38 13.02
CA PHE A 190 6.70 -3.54 13.26
C PHE A 190 6.41 -3.80 14.75
N PRO A 191 5.22 -3.40 15.26
CA PRO A 191 4.89 -3.54 16.68
C PRO A 191 4.68 -4.99 17.14
N THR A 192 4.44 -5.91 16.20
CA THR A 192 4.26 -7.33 16.47
C THR A 192 5.42 -8.14 15.88
N PRO A 193 5.77 -9.29 16.47
CA PRO A 193 6.70 -10.22 15.85
C PRO A 193 6.09 -10.82 14.58
N ARG A 194 6.94 -11.14 13.61
CA ARG A 194 6.52 -11.85 12.42
C ARG A 194 6.21 -13.30 12.75
N GLN A 195 5.16 -13.86 12.15
CA GLN A 195 4.79 -15.26 12.28
C GLN A 195 4.71 -15.92 10.90
N ASP A 196 5.18 -17.16 10.78
CA ASP A 196 5.12 -17.98 9.56
C ASP A 196 5.62 -17.27 8.28
N TYR A 197 6.66 -16.45 8.43
CA TYR A 197 7.22 -15.64 7.33
C TYR A 197 6.20 -14.75 6.59
N THR A 198 5.01 -14.53 7.15
CA THR A 198 3.97 -13.64 6.59
C THR A 198 4.43 -12.20 6.65
N PHE A 199 4.00 -11.36 5.72
CA PHE A 199 4.36 -9.95 5.70
C PHE A 199 3.24 -9.06 5.17
N VAL A 200 3.25 -7.79 5.56
CA VAL A 200 2.30 -6.80 5.05
C VAL A 200 2.59 -6.51 3.58
N GLY A 201 1.56 -6.62 2.73
CA GLY A 201 1.71 -6.55 1.27
C GLY A 201 2.05 -7.89 0.62
N GLU A 202 1.83 -9.02 1.31
CA GLU A 202 1.98 -10.35 0.73
C GLU A 202 0.91 -10.61 -0.34
N ALA A 203 1.35 -11.04 -1.52
CA ALA A 203 0.46 -11.39 -2.62
C ALA A 203 -0.14 -12.78 -2.39
N ILE A 204 -1.47 -12.85 -2.52
CA ILE A 204 -2.26 -14.06 -2.43
C ILE A 204 -2.85 -14.37 -3.80
N GLY A 205 -2.64 -15.60 -4.27
CA GLY A 205 -3.15 -16.11 -5.53
C GLY A 205 -4.67 -16.27 -5.55
N SER A 206 -5.22 -16.54 -6.72
CA SER A 206 -6.65 -16.81 -6.90
C SER A 206 -7.13 -18.09 -6.21
N ASP A 207 -6.22 -19.00 -5.88
CA ASP A 207 -6.45 -20.22 -5.11
C ASP A 207 -6.43 -19.99 -3.59
N GLY A 208 -6.22 -18.74 -3.15
CA GLY A 208 -6.09 -18.36 -1.74
C GLY A 208 -4.72 -18.70 -1.14
N GLN A 209 -3.76 -19.19 -1.92
CA GLN A 209 -2.43 -19.52 -1.45
C GLN A 209 -1.50 -18.31 -1.52
N ARG A 210 -0.52 -18.28 -0.63
CA ARG A 210 0.54 -17.27 -0.63
C ARG A 210 1.48 -17.49 -1.81
N GLU A 211 1.81 -16.43 -2.54
CA GLU A 211 2.85 -16.50 -3.56
C GLU A 211 4.24 -16.70 -2.93
N ASP A 212 5.21 -17.18 -3.71
CA ASP A 212 6.51 -17.68 -3.23
C ASP A 212 7.43 -16.63 -2.54
N HIS A 213 6.99 -15.38 -2.41
CA HIS A 213 7.78 -14.32 -1.77
C HIS A 213 8.13 -14.61 -0.30
N TRP A 214 7.31 -15.36 0.43
CA TRP A 214 7.65 -15.77 1.79
C TRP A 214 8.93 -16.63 1.87
N GLN A 215 9.25 -17.37 0.80
CA GLN A 215 10.47 -18.18 0.73
C GLN A 215 11.71 -17.30 0.73
N ILE A 216 11.66 -16.14 0.07
CA ILE A 216 12.76 -15.15 0.06
C ILE A 216 12.98 -14.60 1.47
N LEU A 217 11.90 -14.36 2.21
CA LEU A 217 11.98 -13.92 3.59
C LEU A 217 12.62 -15.01 4.47
N ARG A 218 12.18 -16.27 4.32
CA ARG A 218 12.79 -17.42 4.99
C ARG A 218 14.28 -17.54 4.67
N GLU A 219 14.67 -17.44 3.40
CA GLU A 219 16.07 -17.47 2.97
C GLU A 219 16.87 -16.30 3.57
N TYR A 220 16.30 -15.10 3.58
CA TYR A 220 16.91 -13.94 4.24
C TYR A 220 17.11 -14.20 5.73
N GLU A 221 16.13 -14.77 6.43
CA GLU A 221 16.23 -15.04 7.85
C GLU A 221 17.17 -16.21 8.16
N GLN A 222 17.29 -17.22 7.30
CA GLN A 222 18.07 -18.43 7.58
C GLN A 222 19.51 -18.37 7.06
N ASN A 223 19.85 -17.45 6.14
CA ASN A 223 21.15 -17.40 5.48
C ASN A 223 21.92 -16.08 5.75
N PRO A 224 22.98 -16.09 6.58
CA PRO A 224 23.78 -14.90 6.89
C PRO A 224 24.40 -14.22 5.67
N LEU A 225 24.84 -14.97 4.66
CA LEU A 225 25.41 -14.42 3.42
C LEU A 225 24.35 -13.68 2.60
N ARG A 226 23.12 -14.20 2.55
CA ARG A 226 21.98 -13.49 1.94
C ARG A 226 21.68 -12.20 2.70
N ARG A 227 21.65 -12.22 4.04
CA ARG A 227 21.48 -11.00 4.84
C ARG A 227 22.53 -9.95 4.51
N LEU A 228 23.80 -10.35 4.40
CA LEU A 228 24.89 -9.44 4.05
C LEU A 228 24.70 -8.84 2.65
N ARG A 229 24.38 -9.65 1.64
CA ARG A 229 24.11 -9.15 0.28
C ARG A 229 22.96 -8.14 0.25
N PHE A 230 21.87 -8.43 0.96
CA PHE A 230 20.75 -7.50 1.10
C PHE A 230 21.14 -6.23 1.85
N ALA A 231 21.97 -6.32 2.89
CA ALA A 231 22.48 -5.16 3.61
C ALA A 231 23.34 -4.25 2.72
N CYS A 232 24.18 -4.81 1.85
CA CYS A 232 24.93 -4.05 0.85
C CYS A 232 23.99 -3.37 -0.18
N LYS A 233 23.03 -4.12 -0.73
CA LYS A 233 22.02 -3.55 -1.64
C LYS A 233 21.27 -2.40 -0.98
N ARG A 234 20.85 -2.56 0.27
CA ARG A 234 20.22 -1.52 1.08
C ARG A 234 21.07 -0.26 1.19
N GLN A 235 22.36 -0.38 1.51
CA GLN A 235 23.24 0.77 1.64
C GLN A 235 23.34 1.56 0.34
N ILE A 236 23.39 0.87 -0.79
CA ILE A 236 23.40 1.51 -2.12
C ILE A 236 22.11 2.28 -2.35
N LEU A 237 20.94 1.67 -2.14
CA LEU A 237 19.64 2.33 -2.35
C LEU A 237 19.46 3.54 -1.41
N ALA A 238 19.84 3.40 -0.14
CA ALA A 238 19.78 4.48 0.83
C ALA A 238 20.70 5.65 0.45
N MET A 239 21.90 5.34 -0.06
CA MET A 239 22.83 6.35 -0.56
C MET A 239 22.28 7.08 -1.79
N GLN A 240 21.68 6.34 -2.73
CA GLN A 240 21.04 6.93 -3.91
C GLN A 240 19.90 7.88 -3.50
N LEU A 241 19.03 7.45 -2.59
CA LEU A 241 17.94 8.29 -2.10
C LEU A 241 18.45 9.56 -1.42
N ARG A 242 19.51 9.46 -0.60
CA ARG A 242 20.11 10.63 0.09
C ARG A 242 20.78 11.61 -0.87
N LEU A 243 21.52 11.11 -1.85
CA LEU A 243 22.29 11.94 -2.78
C LEU A 243 21.44 12.53 -3.90
N PHE A 244 20.46 11.78 -4.39
CA PHE A 244 19.71 12.13 -5.60
C PHE A 244 18.22 12.36 -5.36
N GLY A 245 17.72 12.14 -4.13
CA GLY A 245 16.29 12.21 -3.82
C GLY A 245 15.46 11.10 -4.48
N ARG A 246 16.12 10.09 -5.08
CA ARG A 246 15.49 8.94 -5.78
C ARG A 246 16.43 7.73 -5.84
N ILE A 247 15.87 6.55 -6.03
CA ILE A 247 16.54 5.24 -6.01
C ILE A 247 16.84 4.71 -7.43
N GLY A 248 16.25 5.34 -8.47
CA GLY A 248 16.57 5.06 -9.87
C GLY A 248 15.52 4.22 -10.57
#